data_AF-A0A0N4T9N5-F1
#
_entry.id   AF-A0A0N4T9N5-F1
#
_cell.length_a   1.000
_cell.length_b   1.000
_cell.length_c   1.000
_cell.angle_alpha   90.00
_cell.angle_beta   90.00
_cell.angle_gamma   90.00
#
_symmetry.space_group_name_H-M   'P 1'
#
loop_
_entity.id
_entity.type
_entity.pdbx_description
1 polymer ?
#
loop_
_entity_poly.entity_id
_entity_poly.type
_entity_poly.pdbx_seq_one_letter_code
_entity_poly.pdbx_strand_id
1 'polypeptide(L)'
;MYMLIEFIAGRLPWKGLDRKETAVIKQTVSNRRLLQGCPKQFGAILEYISLLRYHHRPDYDQIENLFVAAIKRRNIDRKAPFEWGESKAHEYISHKKAPTKHAALVTTTTTKQLANVEEKLALTAKELDATLMESQIDTTQCTQ
;
A
#
# COMPACT_ATOMS: atom_id res chain seq x y z
N MET A 1 -9.80 16.21 -0.46
CA MET A 1 -8.60 15.43 -0.08
C MET A 1 -8.79 13.93 -0.10
N TYR A 2 -9.79 13.35 0.56
CA TYR A 2 -9.92 11.88 0.67
C TYR A 2 -9.96 11.14 -0.67
N MET A 3 -10.54 11.73 -1.74
CA MET A 3 -10.53 11.12 -3.07
C MET A 3 -9.12 10.92 -3.63
N LEU A 4 -8.27 11.94 -3.53
CA LEU A 4 -6.88 11.85 -4.00
C LEU A 4 -6.06 10.85 -3.19
N ILE A 5 -6.31 10.78 -1.89
CA ILE A 5 -5.68 9.81 -1.00
C ILE A 5 -6.10 8.39 -1.40
N GLU A 6 -7.38 8.16 -1.69
CA GLU A 6 -7.88 6.85 -2.15
C GLU A 6 -7.23 6.44 -3.48
N PHE A 7 -7.03 7.37 -4.43
CA PHE A 7 -6.36 7.06 -5.69
C PHE A 7 -4.89 6.62 -5.51
N ILE A 8 -4.18 7.21 -4.55
CA ILE A 8 -2.77 6.88 -4.30
C ILE A 8 -2.62 5.64 -3.41
N ALA A 9 -3.42 5.54 -2.35
CA ALA A 9 -3.33 4.47 -1.36
C ALA A 9 -4.19 3.23 -1.72
N GLY A 10 -5.04 3.33 -2.74
CA GLY A 10 -5.92 2.27 -3.24
C GLY A 10 -7.20 2.05 -2.41
N ARG A 11 -7.16 2.26 -1.09
CA ARG A 11 -8.33 2.06 -0.21
C ARG A 11 -8.30 2.96 1.02
N LEU A 12 -9.47 3.47 1.40
CA LEU A 12 -9.63 4.23 2.65
C LEU A 12 -9.90 3.32 3.86
N PRO A 13 -9.45 3.70 5.08
CA PRO A 13 -9.63 2.89 6.28
C PRO A 13 -11.08 2.56 6.65
N TRP A 14 -12.03 3.42 6.27
CA TRP A 14 -13.47 3.24 6.54
C TRP A 14 -14.25 2.60 5.38
N LYS A 15 -13.57 2.09 4.35
CA LYS A 15 -14.25 1.50 3.18
C LYS A 15 -14.91 0.17 3.55
N GLY A 16 -16.24 0.13 3.47
CA GLY A 16 -17.07 -1.03 3.82
C GLY A 16 -17.57 -1.05 5.25
N LEU A 17 -17.37 0.03 6.02
CA LEU A 17 -17.92 0.18 7.37
C LEU A 17 -19.28 0.89 7.35
N ASP A 18 -20.05 0.69 8.41
CA ASP A 18 -21.33 1.38 8.58
C ASP A 18 -21.14 2.89 8.81
N ARG A 19 -22.23 3.67 8.67
CA ARG A 19 -22.18 5.15 8.79
C ARG A 19 -21.61 5.62 10.14
N LYS A 20 -22.00 4.97 11.23
CA LYS A 20 -21.55 5.33 12.59
C LYS A 20 -20.06 5.06 12.75
N GLU A 21 -19.61 3.89 12.34
CA GLU A 21 -18.20 3.49 12.40
C GLU A 21 -17.34 4.36 11.49
N THR A 22 -17.81 4.64 10.26
CA THR A 22 -17.14 5.53 9.31
C THR A 22 -16.89 6.92 9.92
N ALA A 23 -17.87 7.47 10.65
CA ALA A 23 -17.72 8.75 11.32
C ALA A 23 -16.64 8.70 12.41
N VAL A 24 -16.64 7.66 13.25
CA VAL A 24 -15.63 7.46 14.31
C VAL A 24 -14.24 7.30 13.72
N ILE A 25 -14.07 6.46 12.70
CA ILE A 25 -12.76 6.23 12.06
C ILE A 25 -12.25 7.51 11.40
N LYS A 26 -13.12 8.29 10.73
CA LYS A 26 -12.72 9.57 10.13
C LYS A 26 -12.20 10.59 11.15
N GLN A 27 -12.69 10.55 12.39
CA GLN A 27 -12.27 11.46 13.45
C GLN A 27 -11.01 10.98 14.19
N THR A 28 -10.82 9.66 14.30
CA THR A 28 -9.75 9.06 15.12
C THR A 28 -8.53 8.62 14.32
N VAL A 29 -8.65 8.45 13.00
CA VAL A 29 -7.52 8.04 12.15
C VAL A 29 -6.39 9.06 12.21
N SER A 30 -5.16 8.59 12.41
CA SER A 30 -4.00 9.47 12.38
C SER A 30 -3.66 9.90 10.94
N ASN A 31 -3.27 11.17 10.78
CA ASN A 31 -2.82 11.70 9.49
C ASN A 31 -1.64 10.89 8.92
N ARG A 32 -0.74 10.39 9.79
CA ARG A 32 0.37 9.52 9.39
C ARG A 32 -0.11 8.25 8.70
N ARG A 33 -1.13 7.58 9.25
CA ARG A 33 -1.69 6.35 8.67
C ARG A 33 -2.43 6.66 7.38
N LEU A 34 -3.22 7.73 7.37
CA LEU A 34 -4.04 8.11 6.23
C LEU A 34 -3.19 8.53 5.01
N LEU A 35 -2.05 9.19 5.24
CA LEU A 35 -1.20 9.75 4.19
C LEU A 35 -0.03 8.85 3.79
N GLN A 36 -0.06 7.57 4.18
CA GLN A 36 0.97 6.62 3.79
C GLN A 36 1.08 6.53 2.26
N GLY A 37 2.29 6.68 1.70
CA GLY A 37 2.55 6.68 0.26
C GLY A 37 2.26 8.01 -0.46
N CYS A 38 1.56 8.96 0.19
CA CYS A 38 1.24 10.26 -0.38
C CYS A 38 2.48 11.20 -0.40
N PRO A 39 2.54 12.18 -1.33
CA PRO A 39 3.53 13.26 -1.24
C PRO A 39 3.41 14.02 0.07
N LYS A 40 4.55 14.46 0.65
CA LYS A 40 4.58 15.19 1.93
C LYS A 40 3.69 16.45 1.96
N GLN A 41 3.48 17.07 0.81
CA GLN A 41 2.64 18.26 0.65
C GLN A 41 1.18 17.99 1.00
N PHE A 42 0.70 16.75 0.86
CA PHE A 42 -0.66 16.38 1.27
C PHE A 42 -0.87 16.55 2.77
N GLY A 43 0.17 16.38 3.58
CA GLY A 43 0.11 16.65 5.03
C GLY A 43 -0.20 18.11 5.32
N ALA A 44 0.53 19.03 4.68
CA ALA A 44 0.31 20.46 4.83
C ALA A 44 -1.09 20.89 4.33
N ILE A 45 -1.55 20.33 3.20
CA ILE A 45 -2.91 20.60 2.69
C ILE A 45 -3.96 20.08 3.68
N LEU A 46 -3.79 18.85 4.19
CA LEU A 46 -4.74 18.24 5.11
C LEU A 46 -4.84 19.03 6.43
N GLU A 47 -3.71 19.46 6.96
CA GLU A 47 -3.65 20.32 8.14
C GLU A 47 -4.34 21.67 7.89
N TYR A 48 -4.03 22.33 6.76
CA TYR A 48 -4.67 23.59 6.38
C TYR A 48 -6.20 23.48 6.31
N ILE A 49 -6.72 22.48 5.57
CA ILE A 49 -8.18 22.33 5.43
C ILE A 49 -8.87 21.94 6.76
N SER A 50 -8.18 21.23 7.65
CA SER A 50 -8.70 20.89 8.98
C SER A 50 -8.86 22.10 9.89
N LEU A 51 -8.13 23.18 9.65
CA LEU A 51 -8.21 24.43 10.43
C LEU A 51 -9.31 25.38 9.91
N LEU A 52 -9.81 25.16 8.70
CA LEU A 52 -10.85 26.00 8.11
C LEU A 52 -12.20 25.81 8.82
N ARG A 53 -12.86 26.92 9.10
CA ARG A 53 -14.24 26.96 9.58
C ARG A 53 -15.19 27.18 8.41
N TYR A 54 -16.47 26.90 8.63
CA TYR A 54 -17.50 27.03 7.60
C TYR A 54 -17.53 28.41 6.90
N HIS A 55 -17.27 29.50 7.64
CA HIS A 55 -17.29 30.86 7.10
C HIS A 55 -15.98 31.30 6.44
N HIS A 56 -14.90 30.53 6.58
CA HIS A 56 -13.59 30.90 6.04
C HIS A 56 -13.53 30.54 4.56
N ARG A 57 -13.11 31.51 3.73
CA ARG A 57 -12.77 31.24 2.33
C ARG A 57 -11.41 30.53 2.27
N PRO A 58 -11.32 29.33 1.65
CA PRO A 58 -10.04 28.69 1.42
C PRO A 58 -9.17 29.52 0.46
N ASP A 59 -7.88 29.57 0.75
CA ASP A 59 -6.83 30.07 -0.14
C ASP A 59 -6.48 28.95 -1.13
N TYR A 60 -7.12 28.99 -2.30
CA TYR A 60 -6.91 27.99 -3.34
C TYR A 60 -5.54 28.11 -4.00
N ASP A 61 -4.94 29.30 -4.04
CA ASP A 61 -3.62 29.53 -4.64
C ASP A 61 -2.54 28.84 -3.79
N GLN A 62 -2.66 28.92 -2.46
CA GLN A 62 -1.79 28.19 -1.54
C GLN A 62 -1.89 26.67 -1.75
N ILE A 63 -3.11 26.14 -1.87
CA ILE A 63 -3.34 24.70 -2.09
C ILE A 63 -2.75 24.27 -3.44
N GLU A 64 -2.98 25.04 -4.51
CA GLU A 64 -2.43 24.77 -5.84
C GLU A 64 -0.89 24.73 -5.80
N ASN A 65 -0.27 25.71 -5.14
CA ASN A 65 1.18 25.78 -5.01
C ASN A 65 1.75 24.54 -4.30
N LEU A 66 1.06 23.97 -3.31
CA LEU A 66 1.44 22.72 -2.66
C LEU A 66 1.37 21.52 -3.62
N PHE A 67 0.35 21.46 -4.50
CA PHE A 67 0.28 20.43 -5.54
C PHE A 67 1.38 20.59 -6.60
N VAL A 68 1.62 21.82 -7.07
CA VAL A 68 2.72 22.13 -8.00
C VAL A 68 4.07 21.71 -7.41
N ALA A 69 4.30 21.98 -6.12
CA ALA A 69 5.50 21.55 -5.43
C ALA A 69 5.62 20.02 -5.33
N ALA A 70 4.50 19.30 -5.16
CA ALA A 70 4.48 17.83 -5.17
C ALA A 70 4.83 17.26 -6.56
N ILE A 71 4.25 17.83 -7.63
CA ILE A 71 4.51 17.46 -9.03
C ILE A 71 5.99 17.67 -9.37
N LYS A 72 6.54 18.86 -9.06
CA LYS A 72 7.95 19.19 -9.28
C LYS A 72 8.88 18.23 -8.53
N ARG A 73 8.60 17.94 -7.26
CA ARG A 73 9.43 17.04 -6.43
C ARG A 73 9.45 15.60 -6.94
N ARG A 74 8.35 15.13 -7.55
CA ARG A 74 8.25 13.78 -8.13
C ARG A 74 8.64 13.74 -9.61
N ASN A 75 9.10 14.85 -10.17
CA ASN A 75 9.49 14.97 -11.58
C ASN A 75 8.39 14.48 -12.55
N ILE A 76 7.13 14.81 -12.25
CA ILE A 76 5.98 14.42 -13.07
C ILE A 76 5.83 15.42 -14.21
N ASP A 77 5.83 14.93 -15.45
CA ASP A 77 5.52 15.74 -16.63
C ASP A 77 4.02 16.01 -16.69
N ARG A 78 3.65 17.29 -16.72
CA ARG A 78 2.26 17.74 -16.81
C ARG A 78 1.63 17.47 -18.17
N LYS A 79 2.45 17.22 -19.20
CA LYS A 79 1.99 16.91 -20.55
C LYS A 79 1.88 15.41 -20.81
N ALA A 80 2.29 14.57 -19.84
CA ALA A 80 2.17 13.13 -19.96
C ALA A 80 0.69 12.74 -20.14
N PRO A 81 0.38 11.76 -21.00
CA PRO A 81 -0.97 11.25 -21.12
C PRO A 81 -1.41 10.61 -19.80
N PHE A 82 -2.70 10.69 -19.51
CA PHE A 82 -3.29 9.97 -18.38
C PHE A 82 -3.30 8.46 -18.64
N GLU A 83 -3.40 7.66 -17.58
CA GLU A 83 -3.37 6.18 -17.65
C GLU A 83 -4.50 5.59 -18.51
N TRP A 84 -5.65 6.27 -18.59
CA TRP A 84 -6.78 5.86 -19.42
C TRP A 84 -6.71 6.39 -20.85
N GLY A 85 -5.75 7.27 -21.15
CA GLY A 85 -5.56 7.79 -22.50
C GLY A 85 -4.84 6.77 -23.35
N GLU A 86 -5.20 6.68 -24.63
CA GLU A 86 -4.39 5.97 -25.60
C GLU A 86 -3.01 6.65 -25.64
N SER A 87 -2.04 6.01 -24.98
CA SER A 87 -0.66 6.19 -25.35
C SER A 87 -0.61 5.95 -26.85
N LYS A 88 0.10 6.78 -27.63
CA LYS A 88 0.57 6.29 -28.92
C LYS A 88 1.19 4.92 -28.67
N ALA A 89 0.49 3.89 -29.10
CA ALA A 89 0.74 2.54 -28.67
C ALA A 89 2.19 2.19 -29.01
N HIS A 90 2.91 1.58 -28.08
CA HIS A 90 4.19 0.93 -28.35
C HIS A 90 5.33 1.78 -28.92
N GLU A 91 5.74 2.84 -28.23
CA GLU A 91 7.12 3.31 -28.38
C GLU A 91 7.70 3.63 -27.01
N TYR A 92 8.29 2.61 -26.36
CA TYR A 92 9.52 2.64 -25.56
C TYR A 92 9.67 1.31 -24.79
N ILE A 93 10.03 0.23 -25.49
CA ILE A 93 11.02 -0.70 -24.93
C ILE A 93 12.38 -0.08 -25.29
N SER A 94 12.88 0.82 -24.46
CA SER A 94 14.32 1.13 -24.42
C SER A 94 14.88 0.62 -23.11
N HIS A 95 14.86 -0.70 -22.96
CA HIS A 95 15.93 -1.33 -22.21
C HIS A 95 17.19 -1.18 -23.06
N LYS A 96 18.05 -0.19 -22.76
CA LYS A 96 19.43 -0.24 -23.21
C LYS A 96 20.09 -1.46 -22.56
N LYS A 97 19.99 -2.63 -23.20
CA LYS A 97 20.88 -3.77 -22.93
C LYS A 97 22.12 -3.59 -23.79
N ALA A 98 23.28 -3.60 -23.12
CA ALA A 98 24.59 -3.66 -23.74
C ALA A 98 24.73 -4.93 -24.60
N PRO A 99 25.55 -4.93 -25.67
CA PRO A 99 25.73 -6.10 -26.52
C PRO A 99 26.67 -7.10 -25.86
N THR A 100 26.14 -8.22 -25.37
CA THR A 100 26.96 -9.39 -24.99
C THR A 100 27.15 -10.28 -26.21
N LYS A 101 28.40 -10.36 -26.66
CA LYS A 101 28.87 -11.22 -27.75
C LYS A 101 28.87 -12.70 -27.33
N HIS A 102 28.29 -13.54 -28.19
CA HIS A 102 28.58 -14.96 -28.49
C HIS A 102 28.80 -15.98 -27.36
N ALA A 103 28.03 -17.08 -27.36
CA ALA A 103 28.49 -18.42 -27.80
C ALA A 103 27.54 -19.58 -27.39
N ALA A 104 27.23 -20.45 -28.38
CA ALA A 104 27.01 -21.91 -28.35
C ALA A 104 26.13 -22.55 -27.25
N LEU A 105 24.97 -23.12 -27.60
CA LEU A 105 24.77 -24.54 -28.02
C LEU A 105 25.13 -25.56 -26.92
N VAL A 106 24.13 -26.28 -26.39
CA VAL A 106 24.10 -27.76 -26.22
C VAL A 106 22.76 -28.18 -25.60
N THR A 107 22.11 -29.12 -26.27
CA THR A 107 20.97 -29.95 -25.84
C THR A 107 21.45 -30.97 -24.80
N THR A 108 20.84 -31.05 -23.60
CA THR A 108 20.77 -32.28 -22.77
C THR A 108 19.93 -32.13 -21.49
N THR A 109 18.90 -32.97 -21.40
CA THR A 109 18.48 -33.77 -20.21
C THR A 109 17.76 -33.12 -19.02
N THR A 110 16.60 -33.72 -18.70
CA THR A 110 16.10 -34.09 -17.35
C THR A 110 14.78 -33.45 -16.90
N THR A 111 13.70 -34.06 -17.38
CA THR A 111 12.49 -34.34 -16.60
C THR A 111 12.86 -34.95 -15.24
N LYS A 112 12.44 -34.31 -14.14
CA LYS A 112 12.28 -34.80 -12.74
C LYS A 112 12.80 -33.78 -11.72
N GLN A 113 12.05 -32.69 -11.51
CA GLN A 113 12.02 -31.97 -10.22
C GLN A 113 10.64 -31.34 -10.02
N LEU A 114 9.61 -32.19 -9.97
CA LEU A 114 8.25 -31.87 -9.51
C LEU A 114 7.83 -33.03 -8.61
N ALA A 115 8.40 -33.09 -7.41
CA ALA A 115 8.03 -34.07 -6.37
C ALA A 115 8.51 -33.68 -4.95
N ASN A 116 9.34 -32.64 -4.77
CA ASN A 116 10.07 -32.43 -3.52
C ASN A 116 9.65 -31.20 -2.68
N VAL A 117 8.53 -30.55 -2.99
CA VAL A 117 8.05 -29.38 -2.21
C VAL A 117 6.88 -29.75 -1.28
N GLU A 118 6.17 -30.84 -1.56
CA GLU A 118 4.96 -31.20 -0.79
C GLU A 118 5.27 -31.88 0.57
N GLU A 119 6.52 -32.31 0.81
CA GLU A 119 6.88 -32.97 2.08
C GLU A 119 7.22 -32.00 3.23
N LYS A 120 7.48 -30.72 2.94
CA LYS A 120 7.89 -29.75 3.99
C LYS A 120 6.75 -29.00 4.69
N LEU A 121 5.49 -29.16 4.28
CA LEU A 121 4.36 -28.46 4.90
C LEU A 121 3.62 -29.28 5.98
N ALA A 122 3.90 -30.58 6.10
CA ALA A 122 3.19 -31.48 7.00
C ALA A 122 3.83 -31.65 8.40
N LEU A 123 5.03 -31.10 8.64
CA LEU A 123 5.73 -31.22 9.93
C LEU A 123 5.44 -30.07 10.92
N THR A 124 4.97 -28.92 10.46
CA THR A 124 4.65 -27.76 11.34
C THR A 124 3.21 -27.78 11.88
N ALA A 125 2.38 -28.73 11.49
CA ALA A 125 0.98 -28.81 11.92
C ALA A 125 0.73 -29.73 13.14
N LYS A 126 1.74 -30.48 13.60
CA LYS A 126 1.61 -31.35 14.79
C LYS A 126 2.13 -30.73 16.09
N GLU A 127 2.70 -29.52 16.03
CA GLU A 127 3.35 -28.90 17.19
C GLU A 127 2.48 -27.84 17.91
N LEU A 128 1.31 -27.48 17.36
CA LEU A 128 0.40 -26.52 18.00
C LEU A 128 -0.71 -27.16 18.86
N ASP A 129 -1.01 -28.45 18.67
CA ASP A 129 -2.06 -29.15 19.42
C ASP A 129 -1.59 -29.66 20.80
N ALA A 130 -0.29 -29.67 21.06
CA ALA A 130 0.27 -30.12 22.35
C ALA A 130 0.37 -29.02 23.42
N THR A 131 -0.08 -27.78 23.15
CA THR A 131 0.06 -26.65 24.10
C THR A 131 -1.29 -26.11 24.61
N LEU A 132 -2.39 -26.88 24.49
CA LEU A 132 -3.71 -26.51 25.04
C LEU A 132 -4.23 -27.50 26.10
N MET A 133 -3.35 -28.20 26.80
CA MET A 133 -3.75 -29.06 27.93
C MET A 133 -2.92 -28.85 29.20
N GLU A 134 -2.35 -27.66 29.40
CA GLU A 134 -1.64 -27.31 30.66
C GLU A 134 -2.12 -26.01 31.35
N SER A 135 -3.25 -25.41 30.96
CA SER A 135 -3.78 -24.20 31.63
C SER A 135 -5.09 -24.40 32.42
N GLN A 136 -5.42 -25.64 32.81
CA GLN A 136 -6.56 -25.93 33.70
C GLN A 136 -6.18 -26.56 35.04
N ILE A 137 -4.95 -26.35 35.51
CA ILE A 137 -4.53 -26.75 36.86
C ILE A 137 -3.92 -25.53 37.56
N ASP A 138 -4.72 -24.48 37.81
CA ASP A 138 -4.36 -23.40 38.75
C ASP A 138 -5.59 -22.57 39.15
N THR A 139 -6.66 -23.22 39.62
CA THR A 139 -7.73 -22.51 40.35
C THR A 139 -8.33 -23.29 41.53
N THR A 140 -7.64 -24.32 42.00
CA THR A 140 -8.05 -25.05 43.21
C THR A 140 -6.85 -25.29 44.09
N GLN A 141 -6.47 -24.27 44.86
CA GLN A 141 -6.10 -24.40 46.27
C GLN A 141 -5.83 -23.02 46.90
N CYS A 142 -6.86 -22.44 47.51
CA CYS A 142 -6.68 -21.65 48.73
C CYS A 142 -7.81 -22.06 49.67
N THR A 143 -7.47 -22.91 50.64
CA THR A 143 -8.30 -23.24 51.80
C THR A 143 -7.52 -22.76 53.03
N GLN A 144 -8.06 -21.76 53.72
CA GLN A 144 -8.23 -21.73 55.18
C GLN A 144 -9.11 -20.55 55.57
#